data_AF-A0A2U1QPS4-F1
#
_entry.id   AF-A0A2U1QPS4-F1
#
_cell.length_a   1.000
_cell.length_b   1.000
_cell.length_c   1.000
_cell.angle_alpha   90.00
_cell.angle_beta   90.00
_cell.angle_gamma   90.00
#
_symmetry.space_group_name_H-M   'P 1'
#
loop_
_entity.id
_entity.type
_entity.pdbx_description
1 polymer ?
#
loop_
_entity_poly.entity_id
_entity_poly.type
_entity_poly.pdbx_seq_one_letter_code
_entity_poly.pdbx_strand_id
1 'polypeptide(L)' 'MKTNILGLPVKESELLVKELNVLLANFQTYYQNLRGIHWNIRGKRFFDLHVKFEELY' A
#
# COMPACT_ATOMS: atom_id res chain seq x y z
N MET A 1 -6.89 -11.21 -31.23
CA MET A 1 -6.41 -11.01 -29.85
C MET A 1 -7.49 -10.26 -29.09
N LYS A 2 -7.99 -10.77 -27.96
CA LYS A 2 -9.10 -10.12 -27.22
C LYS A 2 -8.54 -8.94 -26.44
N THR A 3 -9.18 -7.78 -26.58
CA THR A 3 -8.85 -6.56 -25.83
C THR A 3 -9.94 -6.23 -24.81
N ASN A 4 -9.58 -5.53 -23.74
CA ASN A 4 -10.53 -4.98 -22.77
C ASN A 4 -11.05 -3.60 -23.23
N ILE A 5 -11.87 -2.94 -22.39
CA ILE A 5 -12.46 -1.62 -22.70
C ILE A 5 -11.43 -0.49 -22.91
N LEU A 6 -10.20 -0.68 -22.45
CA LEU A 6 -9.09 0.26 -22.61
C LEU A 6 -8.24 -0.06 -23.86
N GLY A 7 -8.66 -1.05 -24.67
CA GLY A 7 -7.90 -1.52 -25.82
C GLY A 7 -6.67 -2.38 -25.46
N LEU A 8 -6.50 -2.76 -24.19
CA LEU A 8 -5.35 -3.52 -23.74
C LEU A 8 -5.56 -5.03 -23.92
N PRO A 9 -4.50 -5.80 -24.20
CA PRO A 9 -4.56 -7.26 -24.27
C PRO A 9 -5.10 -7.89 -22.98
N VAL A 10 -6.16 -8.71 -23.07
CA VAL A 10 -6.85 -9.23 -21.88
C VAL A 10 -5.93 -10.13 -21.04
N LYS A 11 -5.20 -11.06 -21.66
CA LYS A 11 -4.40 -12.07 -20.94
C LYS A 11 -3.25 -11.44 -20.15
N GLU A 12 -2.54 -10.51 -20.77
CA GLU A 12 -1.44 -9.77 -20.17
C GLU A 12 -1.95 -8.82 -19.08
N SER A 13 -3.11 -8.19 -19.32
CA SER A 13 -3.77 -7.34 -18.31
C SER A 13 -4.20 -8.14 -17.08
N GLU A 14 -4.76 -9.35 -17.25
CA GLU A 14 -5.16 -10.22 -16.14
C GLU A 14 -3.95 -10.64 -15.28
N LEU A 15 -2.81 -10.94 -15.90
CA LEU A 15 -1.57 -11.24 -15.19
C LEU A 15 -1.10 -10.02 -14.39
N LEU A 16 -1.10 -8.83 -14.98
CA LEU A 16 -0.72 -7.60 -14.28
C LEU A 16 -1.68 -7.26 -13.13
N VAL A 17 -2.99 -7.44 -13.33
CA VAL A 17 -4.01 -7.23 -12.29
C VAL A 17 -3.76 -8.14 -11.09
N LYS A 18 -3.35 -9.39 -11.31
CA LYS A 18 -3.00 -10.31 -10.21
C LYS A 18 -1.84 -9.79 -9.38
N GLU A 19 -0.77 -9.32 -10.02
CA GLU A 19 0.39 -8.75 -9.32
C GLU A 19 0.04 -7.43 -8.60
N LEU A 20 -0.77 -6.58 -9.23
CA LEU A 20 -1.26 -5.35 -8.61
C LEU A 20 -2.14 -5.61 -7.38
N ASN A 21 -2.92 -6.69 -7.37
CA ASN A 21 -3.70 -7.08 -6.19
C ASN A 21 -2.79 -7.51 -5.01
N VAL A 22 -1.68 -8.21 -5.29
CA VAL A 22 -0.68 -8.53 -4.27
C VAL A 22 -0.04 -7.25 -3.74
N LEU A 23 0.33 -6.33 -4.64
CA LEU A 23 0.87 -5.02 -4.26
C LEU A 23 -0.11 -4.24 -3.38
N LEU A 24 -1.40 -4.19 -3.76
CA LEU A 24 -2.46 -3.55 -2.98
C LEU A 24 -2.56 -4.16 -1.58
N ALA A 25 -2.57 -5.48 -1.45
CA ALA A 25 -2.62 -6.16 -0.15
C ALA A 25 -1.41 -5.82 0.74
N ASN A 26 -0.22 -5.73 0.15
CA ASN A 26 0.99 -5.32 0.84
C ASN A 26 0.90 -3.86 1.33
N PHE A 27 0.42 -2.95 0.49
CA PHE A 27 0.22 -1.54 0.86
C PHE A 27 -0.84 -1.38 1.97
N GLN A 28 -1.92 -2.17 1.95
CA GLN A 28 -2.92 -2.14 3.03
C GLN A 28 -2.33 -2.58 4.37
N THR A 29 -1.55 -3.65 4.38
CA THR A 29 -0.86 -4.12 5.58
C THR A 29 0.17 -3.10 6.06
N TYR A 30 0.95 -2.53 5.14
CA TYR A 30 1.95 -1.50 5.44
C TYR A 30 1.32 -0.25 6.07
N TYR A 31 0.23 0.26 5.47
CA TYR A 31 -0.53 1.38 6.00
C TYR A 31 -1.02 1.12 7.43
N GLN A 32 -1.60 -0.05 7.69
CA GLN A 32 -2.07 -0.40 9.02
C GLN A 32 -0.92 -0.54 10.03
N ASN A 33 0.23 -1.07 9.61
CA ASN A 33 1.42 -1.15 10.45
C ASN A 33 1.94 0.23 10.83
N LEU A 34 2.00 1.17 9.88
CA LEU A 34 2.41 2.55 10.16
C LEU A 34 1.48 3.23 11.17
N ARG A 35 0.15 3.07 11.03
CA ARG A 35 -0.82 3.54 12.03
C ARG A 35 -0.58 2.92 13.40
N GLY A 36 -0.32 1.61 13.42
CA GLY A 36 0.04 0.88 14.63
C GLY A 36 1.27 1.47 15.31
N ILE A 37 2.33 1.81 14.55
CA ILE A 37 3.53 2.44 15.11
C ILE A 37 3.21 3.86 15.61
N HIS A 38 2.51 4.67 14.83
CA HIS A 38 2.16 6.04 15.21
C HIS A 38 1.40 6.11 16.55
N TRP A 39 0.43 5.22 16.78
CA TRP A 39 -0.32 5.20 18.04
C TRP A 39 0.45 4.58 19.21
N ASN A 40 1.38 3.67 18.95
CA ASN A 40 2.05 2.90 20.01
C ASN A 40 3.50 3.32 20.29
N ILE A 41 4.09 4.24 19.52
CA ILE A 41 5.45 4.74 19.73
C ILE A 41 5.58 5.40 21.11
N ARG A 42 6.73 5.20 21.78
CA ARG A 42 7.04 5.74 23.12
C ARG A 42 8.51 6.16 23.18
N GLY A 43 8.86 6.94 24.21
CA GLY A 43 10.24 7.35 24.48
C GLY A 43 10.56 8.78 24.07
N LYS A 44 11.84 9.18 24.21
CA LYS A 44 12.27 10.60 24.08
C LYS A 44 11.99 11.21 22.71
N ARG A 45 11.84 10.40 21.66
CA ARG A 45 11.57 10.82 20.29
C ARG A 45 10.09 10.75 19.90
N PHE A 46 9.19 10.65 20.88
CA PHE A 46 7.76 10.48 20.66
C PHE A 46 7.21 11.51 19.68
N PHE A 47 7.40 12.81 19.94
CA PHE A 47 6.80 13.88 19.13
C PHE A 47 7.30 13.88 17.69
N ASP A 48 8.62 13.72 17.48
CA ASP A 48 9.21 13.67 16.13
C ASP A 48 8.70 12.47 15.32
N LEU A 49 8.70 11.28 15.94
CA LEU A 49 8.36 10.05 15.25
C LEU A 49 6.85 9.88 15.07
N HIS A 50 6.04 10.32 16.02
CA HIS A 50 4.58 10.29 15.93
C HIS A 50 4.10 11.05 14.69
N VAL A 51 4.53 12.30 14.53
CA VAL A 51 4.19 13.13 13.35
C VAL A 51 4.80 12.53 12.08
N LYS A 52 6.03 12.00 12.14
CA LYS A 52 6.65 11.40 10.95
C LYS A 52 5.90 10.15 10.46
N PHE A 53 5.39 9.32 11.37
CA PHE A 53 4.61 8.15 10.97
C PHE A 53 3.24 8.55 10.43
N GLU A 54 2.61 9.62 10.94
CA GLU A 54 1.39 10.19 10.36
C GLU A 54 1.59 10.69 8.92
N GLU A 55 2.74 11.30 8.62
CA GLU A 55 3.07 11.71 7.24
C GLU A 55 3.18 10.53 6.26
N LEU A 56 3.55 9.34 6.75
CA LEU A 56 3.87 8.19 5.90
C LEU A 56 2.65 7.31 5.57
N TYR A 57 1.52 7.47 6.26
CA TYR A 57 0.31 6.68 6.03
C TYR A 57 -0.85 7.55 5.58
#